data_AF-A0A7X7PM50-F1
#
_entry.id   AF-A0A7X7PM50-F1
#
_cell.length_a   1.000
_cell.length_b   1.000
_cell.length_c   1.000
_cell.angle_alpha   90.00
_cell.angle_beta   90.00
_cell.angle_gamma   90.00
#
_symmetry.space_group_name_H-M   'P 1'
#
loop_
_entity.id
_entity.type
_entity.pdbx_description
1 polymer ?
#
loop_
_entity_poly.entity_id
_entity_poly.type
_entity_poly.pdbx_seq_one_letter_code
_entity_poly.pdbx_strand_id
1 'polypeptide(L)' 'MRWYSVTLSGGHGAGNLVRIGHMGETARSLFPIVGLAALGRTLADLGASVDIGPGLEAGLQVLSGAGEHPSG' A
#
# COMPACT_ATOMS: atom_id res chain seq x y z
N MET A 1 -16.02 -11.17 5.74
CA MET A 1 -14.70 -10.52 5.73
C MET A 1 -13.87 -11.14 4.62
N ARG A 2 -13.33 -10.34 3.71
CA ARG A 2 -12.49 -10.84 2.59
C ARG A 2 -11.02 -10.81 3.02
N TRP A 3 -10.25 -11.80 2.60
CA TRP A 3 -8.84 -11.95 2.95
C TRP A 3 -7.97 -11.69 1.73
N TYR A 4 -7.04 -10.75 1.84
CA TYR A 4 -6.15 -10.33 0.74
C TYR A 4 -4.74 -10.94 0.84
N SER A 5 -4.50 -11.84 1.80
CA SER A 5 -3.18 -12.47 2.06
C SER A 5 -2.02 -11.47 2.22
N VAL A 6 -2.31 -10.27 2.73
CA VAL A 6 -1.34 -9.23 3.07
C VAL A 6 -1.41 -8.99 4.57
N THR A 7 -0.25 -9.04 5.23
CA THR A 7 -0.15 -8.75 6.67
C THR A 7 0.22 -7.28 6.87
N LEU A 8 -0.62 -6.58 7.64
CA LEU A 8 -0.38 -5.20 8.08
C LEU A 8 -0.10 -5.18 9.58
N SER A 9 0.71 -4.22 10.04
CA SER A 9 1.00 -4.07 11.47
C SER A 9 0.15 -2.95 12.08
N GLY A 10 -0.34 -3.15 13.30
CA GLY A 10 -0.95 -2.09 14.10
C GLY A 10 0.09 -1.13 14.71
N GLY A 11 -0.38 -0.05 15.30
CA GLY A 11 0.44 0.83 16.14
C GLY A 11 0.71 0.23 17.51
N HIS A 12 1.98 0.21 17.93
CA HIS A 12 2.31 -0.17 19.30
C HIS A 12 1.87 0.97 20.25
N GLY A 13 0.91 0.68 21.15
CA GLY A 13 0.33 1.68 22.05
C GLY A 13 -0.66 2.66 21.40
N ALA A 14 -1.01 2.48 20.12
CA ALA A 14 -1.95 3.35 19.40
C ALA A 14 -2.98 2.50 18.61
N GLY A 15 -4.25 2.57 19.03
CA GLY A 15 -5.34 1.76 18.46
C GLY A 15 -5.95 2.31 17.16
N ASN A 16 -5.46 3.44 16.66
CA ASN A 16 -6.06 4.19 15.56
C ASN A 16 -5.15 4.30 14.32
N LEU A 17 -4.12 3.47 14.21
CA LEU A 17 -3.20 3.50 13.08
C LEU A 17 -2.79 2.12 12.59
N VAL A 18 -2.55 2.05 11.29
CA VAL A 18 -2.05 0.89 10.56
C VAL A 18 -0.73 1.24 9.88
N ARG A 19 0.17 0.27 9.75
CA ARG A 19 1.48 0.42 9.14
C ARG A 19 1.63 -0.56 7.98
N ILE A 20 2.08 -0.04 6.84
CA ILE A 20 2.57 -0.83 5.71
C ILE A 20 4.10 -0.86 5.81
N GLY A 21 4.66 -2.03 6.08
CA GLY A 21 6.10 -2.20 6.28
C GLY A 21 6.87 -2.19 4.96
N HIS A 22 7.79 -1.24 4.82
CA HIS A 22 8.70 -1.12 3.68
C HIS A 22 10.14 -1.31 4.16
N MET A 23 10.55 -2.56 4.35
CA MET A 23 11.87 -2.90 4.89
C MET A 23 12.42 -4.12 4.13
N GLY A 24 13.72 -4.09 3.82
CA GLY A 24 14.37 -5.17 3.07
C GLY A 24 13.67 -5.43 1.74
N GLU A 25 13.36 -6.70 1.46
CA GLU A 25 12.74 -7.13 0.21
C GLU A 25 11.37 -6.51 -0.08
N THR A 26 10.64 -6.03 0.94
CA THR A 26 9.33 -5.40 0.72
C THR A 26 9.43 -3.91 0.39
N ALA A 27 10.62 -3.32 0.43
CA ALA A 27 10.85 -1.90 0.11
C ALA A 27 11.02 -1.63 -1.40
N ARG A 28 10.96 -2.66 -2.25
CA ARG A 28 11.26 -2.58 -3.69
C ARG A 28 10.05 -2.95 -4.56
N SER A 29 10.18 -2.68 -5.85
CA SER A 29 9.23 -3.12 -6.87
C SER A 29 7.79 -2.66 -6.56
N LEU A 30 6.79 -3.54 -6.75
CA LEU A 30 5.38 -3.21 -6.58
C LEU A 30 4.81 -3.56 -5.19
N PHE A 31 5.64 -4.01 -4.24
CA PHE A 31 5.17 -4.33 -2.88
C PHE A 31 4.44 -3.15 -2.18
N PRO A 32 4.85 -1.87 -2.35
CA PRO A 32 4.07 -0.74 -1.86
C PRO A 32 2.64 -0.69 -2.42
N ILE A 33 2.48 -0.98 -3.71
CA ILE A 33 1.18 -0.97 -4.40
C ILE A 33 0.30 -2.12 -3.91
N VAL A 34 0.88 -3.29 -3.69
CA VAL A 34 0.17 -4.45 -3.11
C VAL A 34 -0.36 -4.11 -1.70
N GLY A 35 0.47 -3.49 -0.86
CA GLY A 35 0.07 -3.04 0.47
C GLY A 35 -1.06 -2.00 0.42
N LEU A 36 -0.95 -1.02 -0.49
CA LEU A 36 -1.95 0.03 -0.67
C LEU A 36 -3.30 -0.53 -1.17
N ALA A 37 -3.27 -1.46 -2.12
CA ALA A 37 -4.46 -2.10 -2.66
C ALA A 37 -5.20 -2.91 -1.58
N ALA A 38 -4.46 -3.71 -0.80
CA ALA A 38 -5.04 -4.50 0.28
C ALA A 38 -5.64 -3.61 1.38
N LEU A 39 -4.94 -2.54 1.79
CA LEU A 39 -5.45 -1.60 2.78
C LEU A 39 -6.69 -0.86 2.27
N GLY A 40 -6.63 -0.27 1.07
CA GLY A 40 -7.76 0.48 0.50
C GLY A 40 -9.00 -0.38 0.35
N ARG A 41 -8.84 -1.63 -0.11
CA ARG A 41 -9.95 -2.56 -0.22
C ARG A 41 -10.50 -2.99 1.14
N THR A 42 -9.65 -3.18 2.14
CA THR A 42 -10.08 -3.47 3.52
C THR A 42 -10.88 -2.30 4.10
N LEU A 43 -10.44 -1.06 3.88
CA LEU A 43 -11.17 0.13 4.33
C LEU A 43 -12.55 0.25 3.67
N ALA A 44 -12.64 0.01 2.36
CA ALA A 44 -13.91 -0.01 1.64
C ALA A 44 -14.85 -1.12 2.17
N ASP A 45 -14.31 -2.32 2.42
CA ASP A 45 -15.08 -3.44 2.99
C ASP A 45 -15.55 -3.16 4.43
N LEU A 46 -14.86 -2.27 5.17
CA LEU A 46 -15.27 -1.76 6.49
C LEU A 46 -16.26 -0.58 6.41
N GLY A 47 -16.64 -0.16 5.21
CA GLY A 47 -17.62 0.91 4.98
C GLY A 47 -17.03 2.32 4.87
N ALA A 48 -15.70 2.47 4.83
CA ALA A 48 -15.09 3.76 4.56
C ALA A 48 -15.26 4.16 3.08
N SER A 49 -15.51 5.44 2.82
CA SER A 49 -15.48 5.99 1.46
C SER A 49 -14.03 6.27 1.09
N VAL A 50 -13.49 5.52 0.13
CA VAL A 50 -12.09 5.61 -0.30
C VAL A 50 -11.96 5.47 -1.83
N ASP A 51 -11.16 6.33 -2.44
CA ASP A 51 -10.87 6.32 -3.87
C ASP A 51 -9.65 5.42 -4.17
N ILE A 52 -9.89 4.11 -4.28
CA ILE A 52 -8.81 3.12 -4.44
C ILE A 52 -8.06 3.32 -5.76
N GLY A 53 -8.78 3.48 -6.89
CA GLY A 53 -8.15 3.63 -8.22
C GLY A 53 -7.19 4.82 -8.30
N PRO A 54 -7.66 6.05 -8.01
CA PRO A 54 -6.79 7.23 -7.96
C PRO A 54 -5.61 7.09 -6.99
N GLY A 55 -5.82 6.49 -5.83
CA GLY A 55 -4.74 6.25 -4.85
C GLY A 55 -3.65 5.32 -5.38
N LEU A 56 -4.03 4.23 -6.06
CA LEU A 56 -3.07 3.30 -6.69
C LEU A 56 -2.31 3.97 -7.83
N GLU A 57 -3.00 4.75 -8.66
CA GLU A 57 -2.40 5.49 -9.77
C GLU A 57 -1.35 6.50 -9.26
N ALA A 58 -1.68 7.28 -8.22
CA ALA A 58 -0.73 8.19 -7.60
C ALA A 58 0.51 7.45 -7.06
N GLY A 59 0.33 6.28 -6.44
CA GLY A 59 1.44 5.44 -6.00
C GLY A 59 2.32 4.95 -7.15
N LEU A 60 1.70 4.51 -8.26
CA LEU A 60 2.43 4.07 -9.45
C LEU A 60 3.21 5.20 -10.11
N GLN A 61 2.65 6.41 -10.17
CA GLN A 61 3.34 7.59 -10.71
C GLN A 61 4.63 7.91 -9.93
N VAL A 62 4.58 7.81 -8.59
CA VAL A 62 5.77 7.97 -7.74
C VAL A 62 6.80 6.89 -8.06
N LEU A 63 6.39 5.63 -8.19
CA LEU A 63 7.31 4.53 -8.51
C LEU A 63 7.91 4.66 -9.91
N SER A 64 7.14 5.09 -10.92
CA SER A 64 7.66 5.31 -12.27
C SER A 64 8.61 6.49 -12.36
N GLY A 65 8.42 7.54 -11.54
CA GLY A 65 9.34 8.67 -11.45
C GLY A 65 10.60 8.39 -10.63
N ALA A 66 10.51 7.54 -9.61
CA ALA A 66 11.66 7.06 -8.84
C ALA A 66 12.49 6.03 -9.63
N GLY A 67 11.86 5.34 -10.58
CA GLY A 67 12.49 4.44 -11.53
C GLY A 67 12.93 5.16 -12.80
N GLU A 68 13.79 6.18 -12.71
CA GLU A 68 14.69 6.43 -13.84
C GLU A 68 15.53 5.15 -14.04
N HIS A 69 15.18 4.38 -15.06
CA HIS A 69 16.10 3.42 -15.62
C HIS A 69 17.28 4.26 -16.14
N PRO A 70 18.52 4.07 -15.66
CA PRO A 70 19.66 4.69 -16.32
C PRO A 70 19.61 4.20 -17.76
N SER A 71 19.32 5.12 -18.69
CA SER A 71 19.65 4.91 -20.09
C SER A 71 21.11 4.44 -20.12
N GLY A 72 21.34 3.32 -20.81
CA GLY A 72 22.59 2.54 -20.79
C GLY A 72 23.90 3.33 -20.85
#